data_AF-A0A7R9TJR8-F1
#
_entry.id   AF-A0A7R9TJR8-F1
#
_cell.length_a   1.000
_cell.length_b   1.000
_cell.length_c   1.000
_cell.angle_alpha   90.00
_cell.angle_beta   90.00
_cell.angle_gamma   90.00
#
_symmetry.space_group_name_H-M   'P 1'
#
loop_
_entity.id
_entity.type
_entity.pdbx_description
1 polymer ?
#
loop_
_entity_poly.entity_id
_entity_poly.type
_entity_poly.pdbx_seq_one_letter_code
_entity_poly.pdbx_strand_id
1 'polypeptide(L)'
;YDYTGAWLANSFHDDVFALDATNTEDSWYNVSSMKYARGDKAVTTLSDGSILVMGGETYYSSSASKVAMHHVERYYPIHDTWVEKAPMPRGRFRFAAAAD
;
A
#
# COMPACT_ATOMS: atom_id res chain seq x y z
N TYR A 1 1.19 -12.36 -7.49
CA TYR A 1 1.96 -13.46 -6.87
C TYR A 1 1.93 -13.19 -5.37
N ASP A 2 1.70 -14.18 -4.53
CA ASP A 2 1.84 -14.03 -3.07
C ASP A 2 3.31 -14.12 -2.65
N TYR A 3 3.57 -14.01 -1.34
CA TYR A 3 4.91 -14.10 -0.76
C TYR A 3 5.58 -15.49 -0.93
N THR A 4 4.85 -16.50 -1.43
CA THR A 4 5.40 -17.82 -1.77
C THR A 4 5.68 -17.99 -3.27
N GLY A 5 5.40 -16.95 -4.07
CA GLY A 5 5.55 -17.00 -5.52
C GLY A 5 4.39 -17.69 -6.24
N ALA A 6 3.24 -17.89 -5.58
CA ALA A 6 2.03 -18.42 -6.22
C ALA A 6 1.22 -17.29 -6.87
N TRP A 7 0.77 -17.47 -8.12
CA TRP A 7 -0.04 -16.45 -8.78
C TRP A 7 -1.49 -16.47 -8.27
N LEU A 8 -1.92 -15.35 -7.69
CA LEU A 8 -3.28 -15.16 -7.21
C LEU A 8 -3.96 -14.05 -8.03
N ALA A 9 -4.67 -14.45 -9.09
CA ALA A 9 -5.29 -13.57 -10.10
C ALA A 9 -6.16 -12.44 -9.52
N ASN A 10 -6.73 -12.69 -8.35
CA ASN A 10 -7.82 -11.92 -7.77
C ASN A 10 -7.59 -11.65 -6.28
N SER A 11 -6.34 -11.50 -5.85
CA SER A 11 -6.02 -11.02 -4.50
C SER A 11 -5.43 -9.62 -4.56
N PHE A 12 -6.04 -8.73 -3.79
CA PHE A 12 -5.36 -7.51 -3.36
C PHE A 12 -4.53 -7.83 -2.13
N HIS A 13 -3.43 -7.12 -1.97
CA HIS A 13 -2.48 -7.35 -0.89
C HIS A 13 -2.37 -6.12 0.00
N ASP A 14 -2.24 -6.39 1.29
CA ASP A 14 -1.91 -5.43 2.35
C ASP A 14 -0.47 -5.59 2.85
N ASP A 15 0.22 -6.65 2.45
CA ASP A 15 1.63 -6.88 2.73
C ASP A 15 2.50 -5.75 2.16
N VAL A 16 3.59 -5.47 2.89
CA VAL A 16 4.54 -4.42 2.58
C VAL A 16 5.93 -4.99 2.84
N PHE A 17 6.81 -4.80 1.87
CA PHE A 17 8.18 -5.28 1.92
C PHE A 17 9.14 -4.09 1.90
N ALA A 18 10.19 -4.17 2.69
CA ALA A 18 11.33 -3.26 2.63
C ALA A 18 12.54 -3.99 2.07
N LEU A 19 13.34 -3.28 1.28
CA LEU A 19 14.62 -3.76 0.78
C LEU A 19 15.72 -3.33 1.76
N ASP A 20 16.40 -4.31 2.36
CA ASP A 20 17.71 -4.08 2.95
C ASP A 20 18.76 -4.13 1.84
N ALA A 21 19.19 -2.95 1.40
CA ALA A 21 20.22 -2.76 0.39
C ALA A 21 21.62 -2.49 0.99
N THR A 22 21.82 -2.81 2.28
CA THR A 22 23.11 -2.60 2.97
C THR A 22 24.07 -3.78 2.86
N ASN A 23 23.56 -4.95 2.48
CA ASN A 23 24.35 -6.16 2.24
C ASN A 23 24.65 -6.33 0.74
N THR A 24 25.58 -7.23 0.39
CA THR A 24 26.04 -7.38 -1.01
C THR A 24 25.04 -8.07 -1.94
N GLU A 25 24.00 -8.71 -1.42
CA GLU A 25 23.05 -9.50 -2.22
C GLU A 25 21.64 -8.89 -2.29
N ASP A 26 21.40 -7.79 -1.57
CA ASP A 26 20.10 -7.23 -1.23
C ASP A 26 19.12 -8.26 -0.63
N SER A 27 18.32 -7.87 0.36
CA SER A 27 17.29 -8.77 0.90
C SER A 27 15.98 -8.06 1.18
N TRP A 28 14.88 -8.63 0.67
CA TRP A 28 13.54 -8.19 1.02
C TRP A 28 13.08 -8.82 2.34
N TYR A 29 12.44 -8.03 3.18
CA TYR A 29 11.80 -8.51 4.41
C TYR A 29 10.44 -7.86 4.59
N ASN A 30 9.55 -8.53 5.34
CA ASN A 30 8.23 -8.01 5.68
C ASN A 30 8.35 -6.89 6.70
N VAL A 31 7.60 -5.82 6.48
CA VAL A 31 7.26 -4.83 7.50
C VAL A 31 5.77 -4.94 7.84
N SER A 32 5.29 -4.14 8.77
CA SER A 32 3.87 -4.14 9.14
C SER A 32 2.98 -3.92 7.92
N SER A 33 1.94 -4.74 7.81
CA SER A 33 0.95 -4.64 6.74
C SER A 33 0.08 -3.40 6.88
N MET A 34 -0.40 -2.87 5.76
CA MET A 34 -1.48 -1.89 5.73
C MET A 34 -2.75 -2.46 6.36
N LYS A 35 -3.67 -1.59 6.79
CA LYS A 35 -4.99 -2.03 7.27
C LYS A 35 -5.90 -2.51 6.13
N TYR A 36 -5.74 -1.96 4.93
CA TYR A 36 -6.59 -2.28 3.79
C TYR A 36 -5.78 -2.84 2.62
N ALA A 37 -6.07 -4.09 2.24
CA ALA A 37 -5.55 -4.72 1.04
C ALA A 37 -6.02 -3.98 -0.22
N ARG A 38 -5.08 -3.59 -1.10
CA ARG A 38 -5.37 -2.73 -2.24
C ARG A 38 -4.33 -2.79 -3.37
N GLY A 39 -4.81 -2.65 -4.60
CA GLY A 39 -4.00 -2.48 -5.81
C GLY A 39 -4.04 -1.04 -6.33
N ASP A 40 -3.19 -0.69 -7.30
CA ASP A 40 -3.21 0.59 -8.04
C ASP A 40 -3.36 1.87 -7.17
N LYS A 41 -2.79 1.83 -5.97
CA LYS A 41 -2.76 2.94 -4.99
C LYS A 41 -1.73 4.00 -5.39
N ALA A 42 -1.95 5.26 -5.00
CA ALA A 42 -0.92 6.28 -5.10
C ALA A 42 -0.11 6.35 -3.80
N VAL A 43 1.19 6.65 -3.93
CA VAL A 43 2.13 6.68 -2.81
C VAL A 43 3.02 7.92 -2.95
N THR A 44 3.32 8.58 -1.85
CA THR A 44 4.32 9.64 -1.80
C THR A 44 5.05 9.65 -0.45
N THR A 45 6.30 10.11 -0.45
CA THR A 45 7.10 10.28 0.77
C THR A 45 6.93 11.71 1.27
N LEU A 46 6.69 11.87 2.57
CA LEU A 46 6.56 13.18 3.21
C LEU A 46 7.92 13.65 3.75
N SER A 47 8.02 14.95 4.07
CA SER A 47 9.27 15.60 4.52
C SER A 47 9.86 15.00 5.80
N ASP A 48 9.06 14.33 6.63
CA ASP A 48 9.51 13.63 7.83
C ASP A 48 9.91 12.16 7.59
N GLY A 49 10.01 11.73 6.32
CA GLY A 49 10.42 10.38 5.93
C GLY A 49 9.32 9.32 6.04
N SER A 50 8.13 9.69 6.49
CA SER A 50 6.97 8.79 6.45
C SER A 50 6.40 8.64 5.04
N ILE A 51 5.62 7.58 4.82
CA ILE A 51 5.02 7.27 3.52
C ILE A 51 3.51 7.42 3.61
N LEU A 52 2.91 8.20 2.70
CA LEU A 52 1.47 8.35 2.59
C LEU A 52 0.95 7.51 1.42
N VAL A 53 0.01 6.61 1.71
CA VAL A 53 -0.68 5.76 0.73
C VAL A 53 -2.13 6.20 0.61
N MET A 54 -2.58 6.45 -0.62
CA MET A 54 -3.90 7.01 -0.90
C MET A 54 -4.64 6.18 -1.94
N GLY A 55 -5.91 5.91 -1.66
CA GLY A 55 -6.82 5.24 -2.59
C GLY A 55 -6.31 3.86 -2.98
N GLY A 56 -6.52 3.50 -4.25
CA GLY A 56 -6.32 2.16 -4.79
C GLY A 56 -7.65 1.51 -5.15
N GLU A 57 -7.59 0.26 -5.59
CA GLU A 57 -8.74 -0.56 -5.93
C GLU A 57 -8.82 -1.81 -5.05
N THR A 58 -10.05 -2.24 -4.80
CA THR A 58 -10.37 -3.51 -4.14
C THR A 58 -11.55 -4.19 -4.85
N TYR A 59 -11.97 -5.37 -4.42
CA TYR A 59 -13.19 -6.01 -4.91
C TYR A 59 -14.39 -5.58 -4.08
N TYR A 60 -15.53 -5.38 -4.76
CA TYR A 60 -16.80 -5.34 -4.07
C TYR A 60 -17.11 -6.75 -3.53
N SER A 61 -17.50 -6.87 -2.26
CA SER A 61 -17.53 -8.13 -1.48
C SER A 61 -18.31 -9.30 -2.08
N SER A 62 -19.09 -9.08 -3.14
CA SER A 62 -19.90 -10.09 -3.84
C SER A 62 -19.65 -10.17 -5.35
N SER A 63 -18.65 -9.48 -5.91
CA SER A 63 -18.40 -9.46 -7.35
C SER A 63 -16.92 -9.36 -7.70
N ALA A 64 -16.54 -9.83 -8.89
CA ALA A 64 -15.22 -9.60 -9.47
C ALA A 64 -15.02 -8.16 -9.97
N SER A 65 -15.96 -7.24 -9.71
CA SER A 65 -15.84 -5.84 -10.10
C SER A 65 -14.93 -5.08 -9.14
N LYS A 66 -13.94 -4.39 -9.72
CA LYS A 66 -13.00 -3.52 -9.02
C LYS A 66 -13.70 -2.21 -8.63
N VAL A 67 -13.52 -1.78 -7.38
CA VAL A 67 -14.09 -0.53 -6.85
C VAL A 67 -12.99 0.37 -6.30
N ALA A 68 -13.14 1.67 -6.54
CA ALA A 68 -12.19 2.67 -6.12
C ALA A 68 -12.26 2.91 -4.61
N MET A 69 -11.10 2.96 -3.96
CA MET A 69 -10.96 3.20 -2.53
C MET A 69 -10.67 4.67 -2.25
N HIS A 70 -11.15 5.16 -1.10
CA HIS A 70 -10.87 6.50 -0.60
C HIS A 70 -10.01 6.52 0.67
N HIS A 71 -9.64 5.35 1.21
CA HIS A 71 -8.84 5.24 2.43
C HIS A 71 -7.45 5.83 2.23
N VAL A 72 -6.95 6.49 3.27
CA VAL A 72 -5.60 7.04 3.34
C VAL A 72 -4.92 6.47 4.58
N GLU A 73 -3.74 5.93 4.41
CA GLU A 73 -2.92 5.41 5.51
C GLU A 73 -1.52 6.00 5.43
N ARG A 74 -0.91 6.25 6.59
CA ARG A 74 0.46 6.74 6.69
C ARG A 74 1.30 5.72 7.42
N TYR A 75 2.39 5.29 6.80
CA TYR A 75 3.39 4.43 7.39
C TYR A 75 4.51 5.26 8.01
N TYR A 76 4.89 4.92 9.24
CA TYR A 76 6.03 5.50 9.95
C TYR A 76 7.14 4.45 10.04
N PRO A 77 8.17 4.48 9.15
CA PRO A 77 9.21 3.45 9.11
C PRO A 77 9.97 3.27 10.43
N ILE A 78 10.20 4.37 11.17
CA ILE A 78 10.91 4.34 12.47
C ILE A 78 10.18 3.47 13.51
N HIS A 79 8.86 3.41 13.42
CA HIS A 79 8.02 2.71 14.39
C HIS A 79 7.47 1.40 13.83
N ASP A 80 7.70 1.12 12.54
CA ASP A 80 7.04 0.04 11.80
C ASP A 80 5.53 0.00 12.05
N THR A 81 4.84 1.12 11.85
CA THR A 81 3.39 1.21 12.11
C THR A 81 2.65 2.01 11.05
N TRP A 82 1.42 1.58 10.78
CA TRP A 82 0.45 2.28 9.97
C TRP A 82 -0.54 3.05 10.84
N VAL A 83 -0.87 4.27 10.42
CA VAL A 83 -1.93 5.08 11.02
C VAL A 83 -2.89 5.53 9.95
N GLU A 84 -4.17 5.20 10.13
CA GLU A 84 -5.25 5.69 9.28
C GLU A 84 -5.39 7.21 9.37
N LYS A 85 -5.61 7.85 8.22
CA LYS A 85 -5.76 9.31 8.09
C LYS A 85 -7.13 9.65 7.53
N ALA A 86 -7.43 10.95 7.45
CA ALA A 86 -8.65 11.41 6.84
C ALA A 86 -8.79 10.86 5.40
N PRO A 87 -9.94 10.28 5.04
CA PRO A 87 -10.13 9.72 3.71
C PRO A 87 -10.24 10.81 2.65
N MET A 88 -9.96 10.45 1.40
CA MET A 88 -10.26 11.32 0.26
C MET A 88 -11.79 11.48 0.11
N PRO A 89 -12.29 12.66 -0.34
CA PRO A 89 -13.73 12.83 -0.59
C PRO A 89 -14.31 11.89 -1.66
N ARG A 90 -13.47 11.38 -2.57
CA ARG A 90 -13.84 10.43 -3.63
C ARG A 90 -12.73 9.41 -3.83
N GLY A 91 -13.12 8.14 -3.96
CA GLY A 91 -12.19 7.06 -4.23
C GLY A 91 -11.57 7.15 -5.63
N ARG A 92 -10.33 6.68 -5.76
CA ARG A 92 -9.55 6.72 -7.01
C ARG A 92 -8.43 5.68 -6.98
N PHE A 93 -8.05 5.21 -8.16
CA PHE A 93 -6.95 4.28 -8.41
C PHE A 93 -6.26 4.65 -9.73
N ARG A 94 -5.02 4.19 -9.96
CA ARG A 94 -4.17 4.52 -11.13
C ARG A 94 -3.89 6.03 -11.29
N PHE A 95 -3.56 6.70 -10.20
CA PHE A 95 -3.25 8.12 -10.18
C PHE A 95 -1.88 8.38 -9.53
N ALA A 96 -1.32 9.56 -9.79
CA ALA A 96 -0.06 10.00 -9.20
C ALA A 96 -0.30 10.81 -7.92
N ALA A 97 0.69 10.76 -7.02
CA ALA A 97 0.75 11.59 -5.82
C ALA A 97 2.10 12.29 -5.74
N ALA A 98 2.10 13.49 -5.18
CA ALA A 98 3.30 14.25 -4.85
C ALA A 98 3.07 14.94 -3.50
N ALA A 99 4.15 15.08 -2.74
CA ALA A 99 4.23 15.94 -1.58
C ALA A 99 4.98 17.23 -1.97
N ASP A 100 4.86 18.25 -1.12
CA ASP A 100 5.52 19.56 -1.25
C ASP A 100 7.00 19.54 -0.83
#